data_AF-A0A497S2K9-F1
#
_entry.id   AF-A0A497S2K9-F1
#
_cell.length_a   1.000
_cell.length_b   1.000
_cell.length_c   1.000
_cell.angle_alpha   90.00
_cell.angle_beta   90.00
_cell.angle_gamma   90.00
#
_symmetry.space_group_name_H-M   'P 1'
#
loop_
_entity.id
_entity.type
_entity.pdbx_description
1 polymer ?
#
loop_
_entity_poly.entity_id
_entity_poly.type
_entity_poly.pdbx_seq_one_letter_code
_entity_poly.pdbx_strand_id
1 'polypeptide(L)' 'VTDPPYGRSSIVTENNLEEFYNKFLDSAADVLRKGKCLVLSIPDKFSLENEEFELLSSYKLYVHKSLTRRILVFKKN' A
#
# COMPACT_ATOMS: atom_id res chain seq x y z
N VAL A 1 -0.40 -2.77 -10.11
CA VAL A 1 -1.14 -1.55 -9.66
C VAL A 1 -2.37 -2.04 -8.92
N THR A 2 -2.67 -1.54 -7.73
CA THR A 2 -3.86 -1.96 -6.96
C THR A 2 -4.38 -0.85 -6.04
N ASP A 3 -5.69 -0.91 -5.74
CA ASP A 3 -6.40 -0.05 -4.80
C ASP A 3 -7.00 -0.89 -3.65
N PRO A 4 -6.18 -1.30 -2.66
CA PRO A 4 -6.59 -2.19 -1.57
C PRO A 4 -7.69 -1.60 -0.66
N PRO A 5 -8.38 -2.44 0.12
CA PRO A 5 -9.45 -2.00 1.03
C PRO A 5 -8.94 -1.04 2.11
N TYR A 6 -9.80 -0.07 2.48
CA TYR A 6 -9.50 0.95 3.50
C TYR A 6 -10.19 0.71 4.85
N GLY A 7 -10.80 -0.47 5.04
CA GLY A 7 -11.50 -0.89 6.27
C GLY A 7 -12.63 0.04 6.72
N ARG A 8 -13.38 0.61 5.76
CA ARG A 8 -14.60 1.39 6.03
C ARG A 8 -15.89 0.60 5.83
N SER A 9 -15.92 -0.23 4.80
CA SER A 9 -17.07 -1.09 4.45
C SER A 9 -16.63 -2.46 3.93
N SER A 10 -15.33 -2.62 3.63
CA SER A 10 -14.72 -3.90 3.30
C SER A 10 -14.34 -4.60 4.60
N ILE A 11 -14.80 -5.84 4.76
CA ILE A 11 -14.31 -6.73 5.83
C ILE A 11 -12.84 -7.03 5.50
N VAL A 12 -11.95 -6.58 6.38
CA VAL A 12 -10.56 -7.00 6.39
C VAL A 12 -10.49 -8.13 7.41
N THR A 13 -9.99 -9.29 7.01
CA THR A 13 -9.93 -10.48 7.87
C THR A 13 -8.99 -10.24 9.06
N GLU A 14 -8.01 -9.36 8.85
CA GLU A 14 -7.11 -8.82 9.85
C GLU A 14 -7.82 -7.75 10.68
N ASN A 15 -7.71 -7.85 12.01
CA ASN A 15 -8.22 -6.82 12.93
C ASN A 15 -7.53 -5.44 12.72
N ASN A 16 -6.41 -5.41 11.98
CA ASN A 16 -5.60 -4.23 11.71
C ASN A 16 -5.27 -4.09 10.21
N LEU A 17 -5.69 -2.98 9.60
CA LEU A 17 -5.38 -2.61 8.22
C LEU A 17 -3.88 -2.48 7.94
N GLU A 18 -3.10 -2.04 8.91
CA GLU A 18 -1.65 -1.89 8.77
C GLU A 18 -0.98 -3.25 8.59
N GLU A 19 -1.41 -4.25 9.37
CA GLU A 19 -0.96 -5.63 9.24
C GLU A 19 -1.34 -6.22 7.87
N PHE A 20 -2.57 -5.93 7.40
CA PHE A 20 -3.00 -6.32 6.05
C PHE A 20 -2.08 -5.74 4.96
N TYR A 21 -1.74 -4.44 5.04
CA TYR A 21 -0.85 -3.84 4.04
C TYR A 21 0.57 -4.42 4.09
N ASN A 22 1.12 -4.69 5.28
CA ASN A 22 2.44 -5.31 5.40
C ASN A 22 2.47 -6.73 4.81
N LYS A 23 1.48 -7.57 5.16
CA LYS A 23 1.32 -8.90 4.56
C LYS A 23 1.13 -8.85 3.04
N PHE A 24 0.41 -7.84 2.57
CA PHE A 24 0.25 -7.60 1.14
C PHE A 24 1.60 -7.26 0.48
N LEU A 25 2.44 -6.44 1.11
CA LEU A 25 3.78 -6.16 0.60
C LEU A 25 4.63 -7.42 0.55
N ASP A 26 4.62 -8.27 1.59
CA ASP A 26 5.36 -9.53 1.58
C ASP A 26 4.91 -10.43 0.41
N SER A 27 3.59 -10.60 0.26
CA SER A 27 3.02 -11.39 -0.84
C SER A 27 3.35 -10.80 -2.22
N ALA A 28 3.38 -9.46 -2.33
CA ALA A 28 3.75 -8.77 -3.56
C ALA A 28 5.25 -8.94 -3.85
N ALA A 29 6.11 -8.95 -2.83
CA ALA A 29 7.53 -9.23 -2.98
C ALA A 29 7.72 -10.63 -3.58
N ASP A 30 7.02 -11.65 -3.10
CA ASP A 30 7.17 -13.03 -3.60
C ASP A 30 6.90 -13.18 -5.10
N VAL A 31 5.94 -12.43 -5.65
CA VAL A 31 5.51 -12.57 -7.05
C VAL A 31 6.15 -11.57 -8.01
N LEU A 32 6.58 -10.40 -7.52
CA LEU A 32 7.11 -9.36 -8.37
C LEU A 32 8.57 -9.65 -8.74
N ARG A 33 8.96 -9.38 -9.99
CA ARG A 33 10.37 -9.53 -10.40
C ARG A 33 11.20 -8.34 -9.90
N LYS A 34 12.46 -8.59 -9.54
CA LYS A 34 13.44 -7.55 -9.18
C LYS A 34 13.47 -6.43 -10.23
N GLY A 35 13.51 -5.18 -9.75
CA GLY A 35 13.50 -3.96 -10.54
C GLY A 35 12.14 -3.57 -11.14
N LYS A 36 11.07 -4.33 -10.91
CA LYS A 36 9.70 -3.95 -11.33
C LYS A 36 8.98 -3.15 -10.25
N CYS A 37 7.95 -2.43 -10.66
CA CYS A 37 7.26 -1.49 -9.79
C CYS A 37 5.92 -2.03 -9.26
N LEU A 38 5.66 -1.73 -7.98
CA LEU A 38 4.36 -1.85 -7.34
C LEU A 38 3.78 -0.43 -7.17
N VAL A 39 2.54 -0.24 -7.59
CA VAL A 39 1.80 1.01 -7.35
C VAL A 39 0.59 0.69 -6.48
N LEU A 40 0.49 1.38 -5.35
CA LEU A 40 -0.48 1.13 -4.29
C LEU A 40 -1.17 2.43 -3.90
N SER A 41 -2.49 2.42 -3.72
CA SER A 41 -3.20 3.52 -3.06
C SER A 41 -3.63 3.12 -1.66
N ILE A 42 -3.25 3.91 -0.65
CA ILE A 42 -3.62 3.68 0.76
C ILE A 42 -4.11 4.97 1.41
N PRO A 43 -4.85 4.92 2.53
CA PRO A 43 -5.14 6.11 3.33
C PRO A 43 -3.85 6.74 3.86
N ASP A 44 -3.77 8.07 3.83
CA ASP A 44 -2.54 8.80 4.13
C ASP A 44 -2.01 8.64 5.56
N LYS A 45 -2.88 8.24 6.49
CA LYS A 45 -2.57 7.93 7.89
C LYS A 45 -1.68 6.69 8.08
N PHE A 46 -1.52 5.85 7.06
CA PHE A 46 -0.67 4.66 7.15
C PHE A 46 0.72 4.93 6.56
N SER A 47 1.74 4.39 7.23
CA SER A 47 3.10 4.29 6.70
C SER A 47 3.39 2.83 6.40
N LEU A 48 4.17 2.57 5.35
CA LEU A 48 4.55 1.23 4.96
C LEU A 48 6.07 1.17 4.83
N GLU A 49 6.66 0.13 5.41
CA GLU A 49 8.09 -0.15 5.36
C GLU A 49 8.26 -1.63 4.99
N ASN A 50 9.14 -1.92 4.04
CA ASN A 50 9.46 -3.28 3.64
C ASN A 50 10.86 -3.29 2.99
N GLU A 51 11.73 -4.21 3.41
CA GLU A 51 13.12 -4.27 2.95
C GLU A 51 13.26 -4.69 1.48
N GLU A 52 12.27 -5.40 0.94
CA GLU A 52 12.24 -5.84 -0.46
C GLU A 52 11.82 -4.73 -1.43
N PHE A 53 11.39 -3.57 -0.91
CA PHE A 53 10.86 -2.47 -1.72
C PHE A 53 11.52 -1.12 -1.42
N GLU A 54 12.06 -0.49 -2.44
CA GLU A 54 12.47 0.91 -2.43
C GLU A 54 11.27 1.82 -2.76
N LEU A 55 10.96 2.79 -1.88
CA LEU A 55 9.95 3.81 -2.18
C LEU A 55 10.52 4.84 -3.16
N LEU A 56 10.03 4.87 -4.40
CA LEU A 56 10.45 5.83 -5.42
C LEU A 56 9.71 7.16 -5.33
N SER A 57 8.40 7.12 -5.08
CA SER A 57 7.58 8.33 -4.99
C SER A 57 6.28 8.12 -4.21
N SER A 58 5.76 9.24 -3.69
CA SER A 58 4.52 9.29 -2.91
C SER A 58 3.74 10.55 -3.27
N TYR A 59 2.49 10.39 -3.69
CA TYR A 59 1.61 11.49 -4.07
C TYR A 59 0.38 11.51 -3.17
N LYS A 60 0.08 12.65 -2.54
CA LYS A 60 -1.16 12.82 -1.78
C LYS A 60 -2.32 13.14 -2.72
N LEU A 61 -3.47 12.50 -2.48
CA LEU A 61 -4.72 12.70 -3.20
C LEU A 61 -5.84 12.93 -2.20
N TYR A 62 -6.34 14.16 -2.11
CA TYR A 62 -7.53 14.45 -1.32
C TYR A 62 -8.78 13.87 -2.01
N VAL A 63 -9.61 13.14 -1.27
CA VAL A 63 -10.84 12.53 -1.82
C VAL A 63 -12.07 13.23 -1.24
N HIS A 64 -12.21 13.24 0.09
CA HIS A 64 -13.27 13.97 0.79
C HIS A 64 -12.88 14.17 2.27
N LYS A 65 -13.75 14.84 3.05
CA LYS A 65 -13.50 15.26 4.46
C LYS A 65 -12.92 14.24 5.44
N SER A 66 -12.99 12.95 5.13
CA SER A 66 -12.51 11.88 6.01
C SER A 66 -11.50 10.96 5.33
N LEU A 67 -11.18 11.16 4.05
CA LEU A 67 -10.25 10.32 3.31
C LEU A 67 -9.32 11.18 2.45
N THR A 68 -8.07 11.20 2.84
CA THR A 68 -6.94 11.54 1.97
C THR A 68 -6.20 10.25 1.70
N ARG A 69 -5.82 10.03 0.44
CA ARG A 69 -5.05 8.87 0.01
C ARG A 69 -3.61 9.28 -0.29
N ARG A 70 -2.71 8.31 -0.24
CA ARG A 70 -1.38 8.36 -0.83
C ARG A 70 -1.31 7.33 -1.94
N ILE A 71 -0.85 7.75 -3.10
CA ILE A 71 -0.42 6.86 -4.18
C ILE A 71 1.08 6.67 -3.99
N LEU A 72 1.48 5.43 -3.70
CA LEU A 72 2.86 5.04 -3.48
C LEU A 72 3.37 4.27 -4.70
N VAL A 73 4.59 4.58 -5.13
CA VAL A 73 5.31 3.83 -6.16
C VAL A 73 6.54 3.21 -5.50
N PHE A 74 6.54 1.89 -5.42
CA PHE A 74 7.65 1.09 -4.95
C PHE A 74 8.35 0.40 -6.12
N LYS A 75 9.65 0.15 -5.97
CA LYS A 75 10.42 -0.72 -6.85
C LYS A 75 10.93 -1.90 -6.04
N LYS A 76 10.76 -3.12 -6.58
CA LYS A 76 11.32 -4.31 -5.93
C LYS A 76 12.84 -4.32 -6.06
N ASN A 77 13.51 -4.55 -4.93
CA ASN A 77 14.96 -4.66 -4.82
C ASN A 77 15.53 -5.94 -5.42
#